data_AF-A0A0C3GQY8-F1
#
_entry.id   AF-A0A0C3GQY8-F1
#
_cell.length_a   1.000
_cell.length_b   1.000
_cell.length_c   1.000
_cell.angle_alpha   90.00
_cell.angle_beta   90.00
_cell.angle_gamma   90.00
#
_symmetry.space_group_name_H-M   'P 1'
#
loop_
_entity.id
_entity.type
_entity.pdbx_description
1 polymer ?
#
loop_
_entity_poly.entity_id
_entity_poly.type
_entity_poly.pdbx_seq_one_letter_code
_entity_poly.pdbx_strand_id
1 'polypeptide(L)'
;DLIHCQIREMNVDNHNSYEAVSYCWGNPDDLLEIDCNGKRLKIPSNLGAALRVLRLEDRSRYLWADAICINQSDPLDKAKQVPLMRSIYSRSQRTLIWLGTISDTTTGRMRTLSALSGTFYLTMVYILRHPWFRRAWVVQEAAVSR
;
A
#
# COMPACT_ATOMS: atom_id res chain seq x y z
N ASP A 1 10.19 9.56 15.22
CA ASP A 1 10.39 8.11 15.33
C ASP A 1 10.71 7.51 13.97
N LEU A 2 11.82 6.77 13.89
CA LEU A 2 12.32 6.15 12.65
C LEU A 2 11.58 4.83 12.41
N ILE A 3 11.18 4.58 11.17
CA ILE A 3 10.52 3.32 10.82
C ILE A 3 11.59 2.27 10.54
N HIS A 4 11.51 1.15 11.24
CA HIS A 4 12.33 -0.03 11.02
C HIS A 4 11.46 -1.14 10.43
N CYS A 5 11.90 -1.72 9.33
CA CYS A 5 11.22 -2.85 8.72
C CYS A 5 12.20 -3.89 8.17
N GLN A 6 11.67 -5.08 7.91
CA GLN A 6 12.39 -6.14 7.20
C GLN A 6 11.62 -6.52 5.95
N ILE A 7 12.35 -6.75 4.85
CA ILE A 7 11.76 -7.32 3.63
C ILE A 7 11.84 -8.83 3.70
N ARG A 8 10.77 -9.52 3.31
CA ARG A 8 10.73 -10.97 3.15
C ARG A 8 10.04 -11.31 1.85
N GLU A 9 10.62 -12.25 1.11
CA GLU A 9 9.95 -12.85 -0.03
C GLU A 9 8.87 -13.81 0.48
N MET A 10 7.70 -13.72 -0.12
CA MET A 10 6.55 -14.55 0.22
C MET A 10 5.93 -15.07 -1.06
N ASN A 11 5.46 -16.32 -1.04
CA ASN A 11 4.66 -16.83 -2.14
C ASN A 11 3.30 -16.13 -2.14
N VAL A 12 2.95 -15.49 -3.27
CA VAL A 12 1.68 -14.79 -3.45
C VAL A 12 0.46 -15.71 -3.27
N ASP A 13 0.62 -17.01 -3.51
CA ASP A 13 -0.42 -18.01 -3.34
C ASP A 13 -0.74 -18.31 -1.86
N ASN A 14 0.12 -17.89 -0.93
CA ASN A 14 -0.13 -18.04 0.49
C ASN A 14 -1.12 -16.96 0.97
N HIS A 15 -2.41 -17.32 0.98
CA HIS A 15 -3.50 -16.44 1.35
C HIS A 15 -3.37 -15.91 2.79
N ASN A 16 -3.86 -14.68 3.00
CA ASN A 16 -4.05 -14.07 4.34
C ASN A 16 -2.78 -13.94 5.19
N SER A 17 -1.59 -14.03 4.59
CA SER A 17 -0.32 -13.94 5.32
C SER A 17 0.22 -12.52 5.46
N TYR A 18 -0.41 -11.55 4.79
CA TYR A 18 -0.05 -10.12 4.82
C TYR A 18 -1.27 -9.25 4.53
N GLU A 19 -1.13 -7.96 4.78
CA GLU A 19 -2.13 -6.94 4.47
C GLU A 19 -1.58 -5.98 3.42
N ALA A 20 -2.39 -5.60 2.44
CA ALA A 20 -1.95 -4.67 1.40
C ALA A 20 -2.21 -3.22 1.81
N VAL A 21 -1.25 -2.33 1.57
CA VAL A 21 -1.37 -0.90 1.87
C VAL A 21 -1.63 -0.14 0.57
N SER A 22 -2.78 0.52 0.51
CA SER A 22 -3.14 1.43 -0.57
C SER A 22 -3.02 2.87 -0.11
N TYR A 23 -2.23 3.66 -0.80
CA TYR A 23 -1.95 5.05 -0.45
C TYR A 23 -1.65 5.87 -1.71
N CYS A 24 -1.76 7.19 -1.61
CA CYS A 24 -1.31 8.08 -2.68
C CYS A 24 0.19 8.34 -2.56
N TRP A 25 0.95 8.14 -3.64
CA TRP A 25 2.38 8.44 -3.64
C TRP A 25 2.69 9.93 -3.41
N GLY A 26 1.78 10.83 -3.79
CA GLY A 26 1.96 12.26 -3.59
C GLY A 26 3.06 12.84 -4.49
N ASN A 27 3.80 13.82 -3.97
CA ASN A 27 4.94 14.42 -4.66
C ASN A 27 6.11 13.42 -4.70
N PRO A 28 6.66 13.05 -5.87
CA PRO A 28 7.79 12.13 -5.97
C PRO A 28 9.06 12.63 -5.30
N ASP A 29 9.21 13.95 -5.12
CA ASP A 29 10.37 14.54 -4.45
C ASP A 29 10.21 14.58 -2.92
N ASP A 30 8.99 14.35 -2.41
CA ASP A 30 8.71 14.28 -0.98
C ASP A 30 8.93 12.85 -0.46
N LEU A 31 10.17 12.61 -0.03
CA LEU A 31 10.64 11.31 0.42
C LEU A 31 11.01 11.31 1.90
N LEU A 32 10.65 10.23 2.57
CA LEU A 32 11.05 9.90 3.92
C LEU A 32 12.06 8.76 3.89
N GLU A 33 13.11 8.86 4.71
CA GLU A 33 14.06 7.76 4.91
C GLU A 33 13.59 6.81 6.01
N ILE A 34 13.67 5.51 5.74
CA ILE A 34 13.41 4.42 6.67
C ILE A 34 14.63 3.49 6.76
N ASP A 35 14.69 2.67 7.81
CA ASP A 35 15.62 1.55 7.91
C ASP A 35 14.94 0.26 7.44
N CYS A 36 15.43 -0.32 6.36
CA CYS A 36 14.96 -1.58 5.81
C CYS A 36 16.13 -2.56 5.76
N ASN A 37 16.07 -3.63 6.55
CA ASN A 37 17.18 -4.61 6.69
C ASN A 37 18.54 -3.95 7.00
N GLY A 38 18.57 -2.92 7.86
CA GLY A 38 19.80 -2.20 8.21
C GLY A 38 20.35 -1.29 7.10
N LYS A 39 19.58 -1.06 6.03
CA LYS A 39 19.91 -0.13 4.93
C LYS A 39 18.93 1.02 4.90
N ARG A 40 19.42 2.20 4.51
CA ARG A 40 18.57 3.38 4.28
C ARG A 40 17.79 3.22 2.98
N LEU A 41 16.47 3.27 3.08
CA LEU A 41 15.55 3.26 1.94
C LEU A 41 14.72 4.54 1.96
N LYS A 42 14.61 5.19 0.80
CA LYS A 42 13.73 6.35 0.61
C LYS A 42 12.37 5.87 0.10
N ILE A 43 11.31 6.28 0.79
CA ILE A 43 9.92 5.98 0.43
C ILE A 43 9.11 7.27 0.32
N PRO A 44 7.96 7.29 -0.37
CA PRO A 44 7.07 8.45 -0.34
C PRO A 44 6.71 8.82 1.10
N SER A 45 6.81 10.11 1.46
CA SER A 45 6.49 10.60 2.81
C SER A 45 5.08 10.21 3.26
N ASN A 46 4.13 10.15 2.31
CA ASN A 46 2.76 9.73 2.60
C ASN A 46 2.66 8.25 3.02
N LEU A 47 3.48 7.37 2.44
CA LEU A 47 3.60 5.99 2.92
C LEU A 47 4.20 5.97 4.32
N GLY A 48 5.21 6.80 4.57
CA GLY A 48 5.80 6.95 5.90
C GLY A 48 4.78 7.36 6.97
N ALA A 49 3.89 8.30 6.66
CA ALA A 49 2.78 8.68 7.53
C ALA A 49 1.81 7.52 7.75
N ALA A 50 1.42 6.81 6.67
CA ALA A 50 0.57 5.64 6.76
C ALA A 50 1.18 4.56 7.67
N LEU A 51 2.43 4.17 7.44
CA LEU A 51 3.12 3.14 8.21
C LEU A 51 3.20 3.46 9.70
N ARG A 52 3.35 4.72 10.09
CA ARG A 52 3.32 5.12 11.51
C ARG A 52 1.96 4.90 12.16
N VAL A 53 0.87 5.15 11.43
CA VAL A 53 -0.50 4.89 11.91
C VAL A 53 -0.84 3.41 11.87
N LEU A 54 -0.30 2.68 10.89
CA LEU A 54 -0.50 1.24 10.74
C LEU A 54 0.33 0.41 11.72
N ARG A 55 1.38 0.98 12.30
CA ARG A 55 2.21 0.29 13.28
C ARG A 55 1.37 -0.06 14.51
N LEU A 56 1.42 -1.33 14.90
CA LEU A 56 0.83 -1.80 16.15
C LEU A 56 1.87 -1.66 17.26
N GLU A 57 1.41 -1.34 18.47
CA GLU A 57 2.28 -1.10 19.62
C GLU A 57 2.86 -2.39 20.20
N ASP A 58 2.11 -3.49 20.09
CA ASP A 58 2.36 -4.77 20.77
C ASP A 58 3.01 -5.84 19.88
N ARG A 59 2.91 -5.71 18.55
CA ARG A 59 3.37 -6.74 17.62
C ARG A 59 3.75 -6.22 16.24
N SER A 60 4.60 -6.98 15.56
CA SER A 60 4.85 -6.79 14.13
C SER A 60 3.68 -7.31 13.28
N ARG A 61 3.55 -6.78 12.07
CA ARG A 61 2.57 -7.24 11.06
C ARG A 61 3.23 -7.25 9.68
N TYR A 62 2.77 -8.13 8.80
CA TYR A 62 3.25 -8.19 7.43
C TYR A 62 2.43 -7.23 6.56
N LEU A 63 3.09 -6.20 6.03
CA LEU A 63 2.49 -5.23 5.12
C LEU A 63 3.15 -5.37 3.76
N TRP A 64 2.31 -5.37 2.72
CA TRP A 64 2.77 -5.16 1.35
C TRP A 64 2.53 -3.72 0.96
N ALA A 65 3.59 -3.01 0.59
CA ALA A 65 3.54 -1.65 0.05
C ALA A 65 4.48 -1.56 -1.15
N ASP A 66 3.95 -1.17 -2.31
CA ASP A 66 4.66 -1.16 -3.60
C ASP A 66 6.03 -0.45 -3.57
N ALA A 67 6.16 0.70 -2.89
CA ALA A 67 7.41 1.46 -2.82
C ALA A 67 8.51 0.79 -1.97
N ILE A 68 8.16 -0.24 -1.19
CA ILE A 68 9.12 -1.02 -0.39
C ILE A 68 9.32 -2.41 -0.99
N CYS A 69 8.22 -3.08 -1.37
CA CYS A 69 8.24 -4.47 -1.80
C CYS A 69 8.67 -4.68 -3.25
N ILE A 70 8.62 -3.63 -4.08
CA ILE A 70 9.08 -3.66 -5.47
C ILE A 70 10.35 -2.83 -5.55
N ASN A 71 11.38 -3.35 -6.22
CA ASN A 71 12.58 -2.57 -6.48
C ASN A 71 12.25 -1.47 -7.50
N GLN A 72 12.04 -0.26 -6.98
CA GLN A 72 11.65 0.89 -7.80
C GLN A 72 12.73 1.36 -8.77
N SER A 73 13.97 0.91 -8.60
CA SER A 73 15.09 1.23 -9.49
C SER A 73 15.33 0.18 -10.59
N ASP A 74 14.69 -0.98 -10.51
CA ASP A 74 14.87 -2.08 -11.48
C ASP A 74 13.63 -2.24 -12.38
N PRO A 75 13.71 -1.86 -13.67
CA PRO A 75 12.63 -2.06 -14.62
C PRO A 75 12.24 -3.53 -14.82
N LEU A 76 13.18 -4.47 -14.68
CA LEU A 76 12.91 -5.90 -14.83
C LEU A 76 12.13 -6.44 -13.65
N ASP A 77 12.45 -6.02 -12.43
CA ASP A 77 11.65 -6.35 -11.26
C ASP A 77 10.23 -5.78 -11.38
N LYS A 78 10.09 -4.52 -11.77
CA LYS A 78 8.76 -3.92 -12.04
C LYS A 78 7.97 -4.72 -13.08
N ALA A 79 8.61 -5.11 -14.18
CA ALA A 79 7.95 -5.89 -15.23
C ALA A 79 7.45 -7.27 -14.72
N LYS A 80 8.09 -7.83 -13.70
CA LYS A 80 7.66 -9.07 -13.03
C LYS A 80 6.57 -8.82 -11.97
N GLN A 81 6.70 -7.77 -11.16
CA GLN A 81 5.84 -7.51 -10.01
C GLN A 81 4.50 -6.86 -10.39
N VAL A 82 4.50 -5.95 -11.37
CA VAL A 82 3.29 -5.21 -11.79
C VAL A 82 2.17 -6.17 -12.23
N PRO A 83 2.41 -7.21 -13.06
CA PRO A 83 1.38 -8.19 -13.40
C PRO A 83 0.82 -8.96 -12.20
N LEU A 84 1.56 -9.06 -11.09
CA LEU A 84 1.16 -9.78 -9.88
C LEU A 84 0.30 -8.93 -8.94
N MET A 85 0.22 -7.61 -9.12
CA MET A 85 -0.45 -6.71 -8.17
C MET A 85 -1.90 -7.12 -7.90
N ARG A 86 -2.65 -7.49 -8.94
CA ARG A 86 -4.00 -8.06 -8.79
C ARG A 86 -4.06 -9.20 -7.78
N SER A 87 -3.17 -10.19 -7.95
CA SER A 87 -3.10 -11.37 -7.09
C SER A 87 -2.65 -10.99 -5.68
N ILE A 88 -1.77 -10.02 -5.56
CA ILE A 88 -1.29 -9.54 -4.26
C ILE A 88 -2.43 -8.91 -3.47
N TYR A 89 -3.19 -7.99 -4.07
CA TYR A 89 -4.32 -7.36 -3.39
C TYR A 89 -5.44 -8.35 -3.09
N SER A 90 -5.81 -9.22 -4.04
CA SER A 90 -6.91 -10.17 -3.85
C SER A 90 -6.62 -11.27 -2.83
N ARG A 91 -5.34 -11.60 -2.60
CA ARG A 91 -4.92 -12.64 -1.66
C ARG A 91 -4.43 -12.11 -0.32
N SER A 92 -4.30 -10.79 -0.19
CA SER A 92 -4.07 -10.14 1.09
C SER A 92 -5.23 -10.40 2.06
N GLN A 93 -4.95 -10.40 3.35
CA GLN A 93 -5.98 -10.55 4.39
C GLN A 93 -7.04 -9.43 4.30
N ARG A 94 -6.59 -8.22 3.95
CA ARG A 94 -7.40 -7.02 3.72
C ARG A 94 -6.53 -5.92 3.12
N THR A 95 -7.19 -4.95 2.52
CA THR A 95 -6.56 -3.71 2.03
C THR A 95 -6.78 -2.57 3.01
N LEU A 96 -5.68 -1.95 3.43
CA LEU A 96 -5.64 -0.79 4.31
C LEU A 96 -5.52 0.45 3.44
N ILE A 97 -6.57 1.26 3.39
CA ILE A 97 -6.58 2.48 2.58
C ILE A 97 -6.19 3.66 3.45
N TRP A 98 -5.09 4.30 3.08
CA TRP A 98 -4.60 5.54 3.66
C TRP A 98 -5.03 6.74 2.81
N LEU A 99 -5.80 7.63 3.43
CA LEU A 99 -6.36 8.82 2.77
C LEU A 99 -5.61 10.12 3.12
N GLY A 100 -4.50 10.03 3.83
CA GLY A 100 -3.76 11.20 4.31
C GLY A 100 -4.20 11.68 5.70
N THR A 101 -3.46 12.67 6.21
CA THR A 101 -3.75 13.39 7.45
C THR A 101 -4.67 14.57 7.15
N ILE A 102 -5.78 14.72 7.89
CA ILE A 102 -6.59 15.94 7.83
C ILE A 102 -5.85 17.01 8.64
N SER A 103 -5.71 18.20 8.05
CA SER A 103 -4.82 19.27 8.49
C SER A 103 -5.15 19.95 9.83
N ASP A 104 -6.20 19.57 10.56
CA ASP A 104 -6.59 20.28 11.80
C ASP A 104 -6.61 19.46 13.09
N THR A 105 -6.35 18.15 13.06
CA THR A 105 -6.12 17.38 14.30
C THR A 105 -5.34 16.11 13.96
N THR A 106 -4.36 15.76 14.79
CA THR A 106 -3.31 14.74 14.66
C THR A 106 -3.79 13.28 14.50
N THR A 107 -4.94 13.02 13.88
CA THR A 107 -5.54 11.69 13.72
C THR A 107 -5.71 11.37 12.23
N GLY A 108 -4.80 10.56 11.68
CA GLY A 108 -4.95 10.01 10.33
C GLY A 108 -6.19 9.12 10.22
N ARG A 109 -6.98 9.26 9.15
CA ARG A 109 -8.17 8.41 8.93
C ARG A 109 -7.77 7.15 8.18
N MET A 110 -7.64 6.04 8.89
CA MET A 110 -7.55 4.71 8.31
C MET A 110 -8.95 4.18 8.03
N ARG A 111 -9.20 3.70 6.80
CA ARG A 111 -10.40 2.92 6.48
C ARG A 111 -9.97 1.51 6.14
N THR A 112 -10.50 0.53 6.86
CA THR A 112 -10.37 -0.88 6.54
C THR A 112 -11.54 -1.31 5.68
N LEU A 113 -11.27 -1.83 4.48
CA LEU A 113 -12.29 -2.57 3.73
C LEU A 113 -12.16 -4.04 4.11
N SER A 114 -13.04 -4.51 4.99
CA SER A 114 -13.34 -5.94 5.13
C SER A 114 -14.44 -6.30 4.13
N ALA A 115 -14.33 -7.44 3.47
CA ALA A 115 -15.24 -7.87 2.41
C ALA A 115 -16.73 -7.77 2.83
N LEU A 116 -17.53 -7.26 1.88
CA LEU A 116 -19.01 -7.27 1.74
C LEU A 116 -19.82 -6.01 2.14
N SER A 117 -20.59 -5.54 1.13
CA SER A 117 -21.81 -4.69 1.12
C SER A 117 -21.71 -3.22 0.67
N GLY A 118 -22.43 -2.91 -0.42
CA GLY A 118 -23.09 -1.63 -0.82
C GLY A 118 -22.29 -0.33 -0.91
N THR A 119 -21.57 0.03 0.16
CA THR A 119 -20.72 1.23 0.27
C THR A 119 -19.45 1.16 -0.60
N PHE A 120 -19.19 -0.02 -1.17
CA PHE A 120 -18.14 -0.30 -2.15
C PHE A 120 -18.23 0.60 -3.39
N TYR A 121 -19.44 0.87 -3.89
CA TYR A 121 -19.63 1.57 -5.17
C TYR A 121 -19.22 3.05 -5.10
N LEU A 122 -19.60 3.76 -4.03
CA LEU A 122 -19.30 5.19 -3.88
C LEU A 122 -17.82 5.45 -3.56
N THR A 123 -17.21 4.56 -2.77
CA THR A 123 -15.77 4.63 -2.47
C THR A 123 -14.95 4.33 -3.72
N MET A 124 -15.39 3.35 -4.53
CA MET A 124 -14.77 3.03 -5.81
C MET A 124 -14.90 4.20 -6.78
N VAL A 125 -16.09 4.77 -7.00
CA VAL A 125 -16.30 5.94 -7.89
C VAL A 125 -15.47 7.17 -7.47
N TYR A 126 -15.26 7.41 -6.18
CA TYR A 126 -14.39 8.48 -5.69
C TYR A 126 -12.92 8.23 -6.00
N ILE A 127 -12.47 6.98 -5.83
CA ILE A 127 -11.12 6.51 -6.17
C ILE A 127 -10.87 6.55 -7.70
N LEU A 128 -11.89 6.21 -8.52
CA LEU A 128 -11.85 6.28 -9.99
C LEU A 128 -11.62 7.71 -10.52
N ARG A 129 -11.90 8.74 -9.71
CA ARG A 129 -11.79 10.16 -10.10
C ARG A 129 -10.51 10.85 -9.64
N HIS A 130 -9.72 10.19 -8.79
CA HIS A 130 -8.47 10.77 -8.29
C HIS A 130 -7.38 10.72 -9.40
N PRO A 131 -6.47 11.69 -9.51
CA PRO A 131 -5.32 11.63 -10.44
C PRO A 131 -4.46 10.37 -10.30
N TRP A 132 -4.52 9.73 -9.13
CA TRP A 132 -4.03 8.38 -8.85
C TRP A 132 -4.53 7.32 -9.85
N PHE A 133 -5.76 7.46 -10.36
CA PHE A 133 -6.39 6.56 -11.32
C PHE A 133 -5.97 6.77 -12.78
N ARG A 134 -5.19 7.83 -13.09
CA ARG A 134 -4.78 8.15 -14.48
C ARG A 134 -3.43 7.54 -14.90
N ARG A 135 -2.89 6.57 -14.15
CA ARG A 135 -1.64 5.88 -14.51
C ARG A 135 -1.91 4.45 -14.98
N ALA A 136 -1.89 4.26 -16.31
CA ALA A 136 -1.72 3.06 -17.15
C ALA A 136 -2.20 1.63 -16.75
N TRP A 137 -2.57 1.28 -15.52
CA TRP A 137 -2.60 -0.14 -15.09
C TRP A 137 -3.80 -0.57 -14.24
N VAL A 138 -5.05 -0.12 -14.52
CA VAL A 138 -6.22 -0.52 -13.69
C VAL A 138 -7.29 -1.36 -14.40
N VAL A 139 -7.18 -1.64 -15.70
CA VAL A 139 -8.14 -2.58 -16.35
C VAL A 139 -7.94 -4.02 -15.86
N GLN A 140 -6.73 -4.35 -15.40
CA GLN A 140 -6.39 -5.66 -14.87
C GLN A 140 -6.59 -5.83 -13.36
N GLU A 141 -7.10 -4.87 -12.60
CA GLU A 141 -7.35 -5.08 -11.16
C GLU A 141 -8.85 -5.16 -10.86
N ALA A 142 -9.66 -4.24 -11.39
CA ALA A 142 -11.09 -4.16 -11.11
C ALA A 142 -11.92 -5.40 -11.52
N ALA A 143 -11.49 -6.19 -12.52
CA ALA A 143 -12.27 -7.31 -13.07
C ALA A 143 -12.20 -8.69 -12.32
N VAL A 144 -11.39 -8.87 -11.26
CA VAL A 144 -11.14 -10.21 -10.62
C VAL A 144 -10.94 -10.07 -9.11
N SER A 145 -11.17 -8.89 -8.53
CA SER A 145 -11.43 -8.84 -7.09
C SER A 145 -12.82 -9.44 -6.87
N ARG A 146 -12.86 -10.73 -6.51
CA ARG A 146 -14.05 -11.42 -5.99
C ARG A 146 -14.10 -11.30 -4.48
#